data_AF-A0A840G9P4-F1
#
_entry.id   AF-A0A840G9P4-F1
#
_cell.length_a   1.000
_cell.length_b   1.000
_cell.length_c   1.000
_cell.angle_alpha   90.00
_cell.angle_beta   90.00
_cell.angle_gamma   90.00
#
_symmetry.space_group_name_H-M   'P 1'
#
loop_
_entity.id
_entity.type
_entity.pdbx_description
1 polymer ?
#
loop_
_entity_poly.entity_id
_entity_poly.type
_entity_poly.pdbx_seq_one_letter_code
_entity_poly.pdbx_strand_id
1 'polypeptide(L)'
;MKVLTALQASGISRQLRSVIRAMAGAAIVACALSGCAVNAPLASSDPQQQFAVAQRNANAQYHQSLLAYKPFFENPGGYGQAQVLAAYRTVLYQYSLAVGSWMRAIYPAARQALPASLQPLAAPAEPLTLASVNRDYEYALGMNAASWDISMAADFGKPSKLPVPRYDGPILIGPALPPLPPLQDVRDPKFARLVTMTKNVDVAQKADLAQQRAATEKVLSEAAAIRATNNLRGQVLDQINPRTGLPYPPPQQQTQRWCMMGGGRVPC
;
A
#
# COMPACT_ATOMS: atom_id res chain seq x y z
N MET A 1 26.34 31.60 36.23
CA MET A 1 27.33 31.41 35.13
C MET A 1 26.63 30.51 34.10
N LYS A 2 26.09 30.94 32.94
CA LYS A 2 26.69 31.64 31.78
C LYS A 2 28.00 30.91 31.38
N VAL A 3 28.22 30.33 30.20
CA VAL A 3 27.79 30.64 28.81
C VAL A 3 27.86 29.38 27.91
N LEU A 4 27.10 29.47 26.81
CA LEU A 4 27.03 28.70 25.54
C LEU A 4 28.36 28.12 24.99
N THR A 5 28.37 27.16 24.05
CA THR A 5 28.17 27.29 22.57
C THR A 5 28.23 25.87 21.97
N ALA A 6 27.19 25.28 21.35
CA ALA A 6 26.66 25.42 19.97
C ALA A 6 27.58 24.91 18.83
N LEU A 7 26.92 24.26 17.83
CA LEU A 7 27.34 23.88 16.45
C LEU A 7 28.07 22.52 16.33
N GLN A 8 27.71 21.54 15.47
CA GLN A 8 26.92 21.40 14.22
C GLN A 8 26.37 19.94 14.17
N ALA A 9 25.10 19.65 13.89
CA ALA A 9 24.39 19.68 12.59
C ALA A 9 24.91 18.68 11.52
N SER A 10 24.00 17.78 11.10
CA SER A 10 23.80 17.23 9.73
C SER A 10 24.00 15.70 9.59
N GLY A 11 22.90 14.96 9.40
CA GLY A 11 23.00 13.56 8.95
C GLY A 11 21.71 12.91 8.43
N ILE A 12 20.52 13.23 8.97
CA ILE A 12 19.32 12.40 8.70
C ILE A 12 18.17 13.19 8.03
N SER A 13 18.35 14.47 7.73
CA SER A 13 17.29 15.35 7.18
C SER A 13 17.34 15.58 5.65
N ARG A 14 18.15 14.84 4.86
CA ARG A 14 18.38 15.17 3.43
C ARG A 14 17.68 14.29 2.38
N GLN A 15 16.88 13.28 2.74
CA GLN A 15 16.23 12.39 1.74
C GLN A 15 14.70 12.57 1.59
N LEU A 16 14.08 13.55 2.24
CA LEU A 16 12.62 13.80 2.12
C LEU A 16 12.23 15.26 1.82
N ARG A 17 13.16 16.08 1.33
CA ARG A 17 12.93 17.52 1.03
C ARG A 17 13.00 17.90 -0.46
N SER A 18 12.93 16.96 -1.40
CA SER A 18 13.07 17.26 -2.83
C SER A 18 11.80 17.00 -3.67
N VAL A 19 10.61 17.47 -3.25
CA VAL A 19 9.49 17.69 -4.20
C VAL A 19 8.57 18.84 -3.75
N ILE A 20 9.10 19.93 -3.18
CA ILE A 20 8.31 21.15 -2.91
C ILE A 20 9.10 22.39 -3.32
N ARG A 21 8.94 22.81 -4.59
CA ARG A 21 8.76 24.20 -5.08
C ARG A 21 9.27 24.39 -6.52
N ALA A 22 8.31 24.60 -7.43
CA ALA A 22 8.33 25.46 -8.61
C ALA A 22 7.04 25.12 -9.39
N MET A 23 6.05 25.98 -9.65
CA MET A 23 5.92 27.42 -9.62
C MET A 23 4.45 27.78 -9.37
N ALA A 24 4.22 28.88 -8.65
CA ALA A 24 2.94 29.54 -8.56
C ALA A 24 2.73 30.48 -9.76
N GLY A 25 1.48 30.64 -10.18
CA GLY A 25 0.98 31.86 -10.82
C GLY A 25 0.59 31.74 -12.29
N ALA A 26 -0.71 31.58 -12.55
CA ALA A 26 -1.43 32.31 -13.60
C ALA A 26 -2.95 32.18 -13.42
N ALA A 27 -3.54 33.29 -12.95
CA ALA A 27 -4.86 33.85 -13.26
C ALA A 27 -6.11 32.96 -13.42
N ILE A 28 -7.07 33.28 -12.55
CA ILE A 28 -8.51 33.07 -12.69
C ILE A 28 -9.00 33.64 -14.04
N VAL A 29 -9.67 32.82 -14.84
CA VAL A 29 -10.72 33.27 -15.77
C VAL A 29 -11.89 32.31 -15.62
N ALA A 30 -12.88 32.72 -14.82
CA ALA A 30 -14.22 32.21 -14.90
C ALA A 30 -14.99 33.09 -15.88
N CYS A 31 -15.27 32.58 -17.08
CA CYS A 31 -16.37 33.06 -17.91
C CYS A 31 -16.98 31.86 -18.64
N ALA A 32 -18.29 31.72 -18.45
CA ALA A 32 -19.16 30.74 -19.06
C ALA A 32 -19.09 30.76 -20.59
N LEU A 33 -19.31 29.59 -21.21
CA LEU A 33 -20.36 29.34 -22.22
C LEU A 33 -20.26 27.89 -22.73
N SER A 34 -21.40 27.20 -22.68
CA SER A 34 -21.83 26.09 -23.53
C SER A 34 -20.92 24.87 -23.74
N GLY A 35 -21.27 23.77 -23.07
CA GLY A 35 -21.43 22.46 -23.71
C GLY A 35 -20.25 21.89 -24.51
N CYS A 36 -19.23 21.40 -23.82
CA CYS A 36 -18.41 20.29 -24.29
C CYS A 36 -18.23 19.33 -23.12
N ALA A 37 -18.50 18.05 -23.36
CA ALA A 37 -18.35 16.98 -22.41
C ALA A 37 -17.02 17.12 -21.65
N VAL A 38 -17.11 17.09 -20.31
CA VAL A 38 -15.95 16.92 -19.44
C VAL A 38 -15.19 15.72 -20.00
N ASN A 39 -13.95 15.94 -20.43
CA ASN A 39 -13.00 14.88 -20.71
C ASN A 39 -12.83 14.07 -19.42
N ALA A 40 -13.70 13.08 -19.22
CA ALA A 40 -13.41 11.98 -18.34
C ALA A 40 -12.10 11.38 -18.88
N PRO A 41 -11.07 11.19 -18.03
CA PRO A 41 -9.88 10.50 -18.48
C PRO A 41 -10.35 9.17 -19.07
N LEU A 42 -10.00 8.91 -20.34
CA LEU A 42 -10.26 7.62 -20.98
C LEU A 42 -9.82 6.54 -19.99
N ALA A 43 -10.77 5.72 -19.56
CA ALA A 43 -10.47 4.58 -18.71
C ALA A 43 -9.37 3.79 -19.41
N SER A 44 -8.23 3.63 -18.73
CA SER A 44 -7.12 2.85 -19.27
C SER A 44 -7.66 1.52 -19.78
N SER A 45 -7.31 1.13 -21.01
CA SER A 45 -7.70 -0.16 -21.58
C SER A 45 -6.97 -1.33 -20.92
N ASP A 46 -5.94 -1.05 -20.10
CA ASP A 46 -5.24 -2.04 -19.29
C ASP A 46 -6.04 -2.36 -18.01
N PRO A 47 -6.56 -3.59 -17.86
CA PRO A 47 -7.29 -4.01 -16.66
C PRO A 47 -6.49 -3.83 -15.37
N GLN A 48 -5.16 -3.99 -15.40
CA GLN A 48 -4.31 -3.85 -14.22
C GLN A 48 -4.24 -2.40 -13.74
N GLN A 49 -4.21 -1.44 -14.65
CA GLN A 49 -4.30 -0.02 -14.32
C GLN A 49 -5.66 0.35 -13.73
N GLN A 50 -6.75 -0.25 -14.22
CA GLN A 50 -8.09 -0.01 -13.67
C GLN A 50 -8.18 -0.44 -12.20
N PHE A 51 -7.67 -1.62 -11.86
CA PHE A 51 -7.63 -2.08 -10.46
C PHE A 51 -6.71 -1.22 -9.59
N ALA A 52 -5.58 -0.76 -10.11
CA ALA A 52 -4.69 0.15 -9.40
C ALA A 52 -5.36 1.51 -9.09
N VAL A 53 -6.10 2.07 -10.05
CA VAL A 53 -6.88 3.31 -9.85
C VAL A 53 -7.99 3.09 -8.83
N ALA A 54 -8.74 1.99 -8.95
CA ALA A 54 -9.79 1.64 -7.99
C ALA A 54 -9.25 1.46 -6.56
N GLN A 55 -8.05 0.88 -6.42
CA GLN A 55 -7.37 0.75 -5.12
C GLN A 55 -7.03 2.12 -4.54
N ARG A 56 -6.42 3.01 -5.32
CA ARG A 56 -6.05 4.36 -4.86
C ARG A 56 -7.28 5.16 -4.44
N ASN A 57 -8.36 5.08 -5.21
CA ASN A 57 -9.62 5.76 -4.90
C ASN A 57 -10.23 5.23 -3.59
N ALA A 58 -10.30 3.91 -3.42
CA ALA A 58 -10.82 3.30 -2.20
C ALA A 58 -9.95 3.65 -0.98
N ASN A 59 -8.62 3.66 -1.13
CA ASN A 59 -7.72 4.04 -0.05
C ASN A 59 -7.83 5.53 0.30
N ALA A 60 -8.05 6.41 -0.69
CA ALA A 60 -8.32 7.82 -0.47
C ALA A 60 -9.63 8.04 0.31
N GLN A 61 -10.70 7.30 -0.03
CA GLN A 61 -11.97 7.34 0.70
C GLN A 61 -11.80 6.85 2.15
N TYR A 62 -11.01 5.79 2.37
CA TYR A 62 -10.67 5.34 3.71
C TYR A 62 -9.93 6.43 4.51
N HIS A 63 -8.90 7.06 3.93
CA HIS A 63 -8.20 8.16 4.60
C HIS A 63 -9.11 9.35 4.90
N GLN A 64 -10.01 9.71 3.99
CA GLN A 64 -11.03 10.73 4.24
C GLN A 64 -11.93 10.36 5.41
N SER A 65 -12.33 9.08 5.53
CA SER A 65 -13.14 8.62 6.67
C SER A 65 -12.37 8.71 8.00
N LEU A 66 -11.06 8.42 8.01
CA LEU A 66 -10.22 8.60 9.19
C LEU A 66 -10.12 10.08 9.61
N LEU A 67 -9.93 10.97 8.62
CA LEU A 67 -9.90 12.42 8.88
C LEU A 67 -11.23 12.93 9.41
N ALA A 68 -12.35 12.46 8.87
CA ALA A 68 -13.68 12.79 9.36
C ALA A 68 -13.96 12.22 10.76
N TYR A 69 -13.38 11.06 11.09
CA TYR A 69 -13.52 10.43 12.39
C TYR A 69 -12.64 11.07 13.48
N LYS A 70 -11.54 11.72 13.10
CA LYS A 70 -10.54 12.30 14.02
C LYS A 70 -11.16 13.11 15.18
N PRO A 71 -12.14 14.00 14.99
CA PRO A 71 -12.74 14.77 16.09
C PRO A 71 -13.41 13.89 17.16
N PHE A 72 -14.06 12.79 16.74
CA PHE A 72 -14.72 11.84 17.63
C PHE A 72 -13.70 11.03 18.43
N PHE A 73 -12.53 10.78 17.86
CA PHE A 73 -11.43 10.10 18.55
C PHE A 73 -10.74 11.01 19.57
N GLU A 74 -10.49 12.27 19.23
CA GLU A 74 -9.78 13.22 20.09
C GLU A 74 -10.64 13.73 21.26
N ASN A 75 -11.96 13.88 21.06
CA ASN A 75 -12.89 14.32 22.10
C ASN A 75 -14.23 13.56 22.05
N PRO A 76 -14.26 12.26 22.42
CA PRO A 76 -15.48 11.46 22.34
C PRO A 76 -16.61 11.98 23.25
N GLY A 77 -16.28 12.65 24.35
CA GLY A 77 -17.27 13.20 25.30
C GLY A 77 -18.05 14.40 24.77
N GLY A 78 -17.60 15.02 23.67
CA GLY A 78 -18.30 16.11 22.99
C GLY A 78 -19.42 15.67 22.05
N TYR A 79 -19.62 14.37 21.88
CA TYR A 79 -20.55 13.78 20.91
C TYR A 79 -21.47 12.75 21.55
N GLY A 80 -22.65 12.54 20.95
CA GLY A 80 -23.54 11.47 21.37
C GLY A 80 -22.95 10.10 21.04
N GLN A 81 -23.17 9.10 21.90
CA GLN A 81 -22.68 7.73 21.69
C GLN A 81 -23.02 7.18 20.30
N ALA A 82 -24.26 7.35 19.84
CA ALA A 82 -24.68 6.89 18.51
C ALA A 82 -23.87 7.56 17.37
N GLN A 83 -23.55 8.85 17.51
CA GLN A 83 -22.75 9.58 16.52
C GLN A 83 -21.32 9.04 16.45
N VAL A 84 -20.70 8.79 17.61
CA VAL A 84 -19.34 8.23 17.70
C VAL A 84 -19.30 6.83 17.08
N LEU A 85 -20.28 5.98 17.40
CA LEU A 85 -20.38 4.61 16.87
C LEU A 85 -20.63 4.61 15.35
N ALA A 86 -21.49 5.48 14.83
CA ALA A 86 -21.76 5.61 13.40
C ALA A 86 -20.55 6.10 12.62
N ALA A 87 -19.84 7.11 13.13
CA ALA A 87 -18.62 7.62 12.53
C ALA A 87 -17.54 6.54 12.47
N TYR A 88 -17.34 5.79 13.56
CA TYR A 88 -16.38 4.70 13.59
C TYR A 88 -16.79 3.52 12.69
N ARG A 89 -18.08 3.17 12.64
CA ARG A 89 -18.56 2.11 11.73
C ARG A 89 -18.31 2.45 10.26
N THR A 90 -18.38 3.73 9.91
CA THR A 90 -18.02 4.24 8.58
C THR A 90 -16.53 4.01 8.28
N VAL A 91 -15.64 4.26 9.25
CA VAL A 91 -14.20 3.96 9.12
C VAL A 91 -13.98 2.47 8.85
N LEU A 92 -14.63 1.58 9.62
CA LEU A 92 -14.50 0.12 9.42
C LEU A 92 -15.03 -0.32 8.06
N TYR A 93 -16.16 0.23 7.61
CA TYR A 93 -16.71 -0.06 6.29
C TYR A 93 -15.75 0.35 5.18
N GLN A 94 -15.26 1.59 5.20
CA GLN A 94 -14.33 2.10 4.19
C GLN A 94 -12.98 1.36 4.21
N TYR A 95 -12.50 0.97 5.40
CA TYR A 95 -11.35 0.09 5.54
C TYR A 95 -11.56 -1.23 4.80
N SER A 96 -12.71 -1.90 5.03
CA SER A 96 -13.00 -3.19 4.39
C SER A 96 -13.07 -3.09 2.86
N LEU A 97 -13.61 -1.99 2.32
CA LEU A 97 -13.61 -1.71 0.89
C LEU A 97 -12.19 -1.46 0.35
N ALA A 98 -11.37 -0.69 1.07
CA ALA A 98 -9.99 -0.43 0.70
C ALA A 98 -9.14 -1.70 0.68
N VAL A 99 -9.29 -2.59 1.68
CA VAL A 99 -8.61 -3.89 1.71
C VAL A 99 -9.08 -4.75 0.54
N GLY A 100 -10.39 -4.89 0.33
CA GLY A 100 -10.93 -5.69 -0.78
C GLY A 100 -10.47 -5.17 -2.16
N SER A 101 -10.39 -3.86 -2.33
CA SER A 101 -9.88 -3.23 -3.56
C SER A 101 -8.37 -3.49 -3.74
N TRP A 102 -7.59 -3.40 -2.66
CA TRP A 102 -6.17 -3.72 -2.68
C TRP A 102 -5.89 -5.17 -3.06
N MET A 103 -6.63 -6.11 -2.47
CA MET A 103 -6.53 -7.53 -2.79
C MET A 103 -6.85 -7.82 -4.26
N ARG A 104 -7.88 -7.19 -4.84
CA ARG A 104 -8.20 -7.33 -6.29
C ARG A 104 -7.09 -6.81 -7.20
N ALA A 105 -6.37 -5.78 -6.76
CA ALA A 105 -5.26 -5.23 -7.52
C ALA A 105 -4.05 -6.18 -7.54
N ILE A 106 -3.65 -6.69 -6.38
CA ILE A 106 -2.41 -7.46 -6.23
C ILE A 106 -2.56 -8.99 -6.39
N TYR A 107 -3.78 -9.52 -6.26
CA TYR A 107 -4.05 -10.95 -6.33
C TYR A 107 -5.08 -11.27 -7.44
N PRO A 108 -4.66 -11.86 -8.58
CA PRO A 108 -5.56 -12.08 -9.72
C PRO A 108 -6.83 -12.88 -9.40
N ALA A 109 -6.76 -13.91 -8.55
CA ALA A 109 -7.95 -14.70 -8.21
C ALA A 109 -9.01 -13.87 -7.44
N ALA A 110 -8.58 -12.87 -6.66
CA ALA A 110 -9.50 -11.95 -5.98
C ALA A 110 -10.36 -11.13 -6.95
N ARG A 111 -9.93 -10.96 -8.21
CA ARG A 111 -10.70 -10.26 -9.25
C ARG A 111 -11.98 -11.01 -9.60
N GLN A 112 -11.97 -12.35 -9.49
CA GLN A 112 -13.15 -13.20 -9.69
C GLN A 112 -13.96 -13.28 -8.40
N ALA A 113 -13.32 -13.63 -7.29
CA ALA A 113 -13.97 -13.73 -5.98
C ALA A 113 -12.97 -13.51 -4.84
N LEU A 114 -13.34 -12.66 -3.89
CA LEU A 114 -12.58 -12.51 -2.66
C LEU A 114 -12.81 -13.71 -1.72
N PRO A 115 -11.77 -14.21 -1.03
CA PRO A 115 -11.95 -15.13 0.08
C PRO A 115 -12.92 -14.56 1.12
N ALA A 116 -13.64 -15.42 1.84
CA ALA A 116 -14.63 -15.00 2.84
C ALA A 116 -14.05 -14.08 3.94
N SER A 117 -12.78 -14.29 4.31
CA SER A 117 -12.03 -13.46 5.27
C SER A 117 -11.68 -12.07 4.75
N LEU A 118 -11.90 -11.79 3.48
CA LEU A 118 -11.60 -10.52 2.80
C LEU A 118 -12.85 -9.90 2.16
N GLN A 119 -14.03 -10.47 2.41
CA GLN A 119 -15.27 -9.86 1.95
C GLN A 119 -15.48 -8.51 2.65
N PRO A 120 -15.93 -7.47 1.95
CA PRO A 120 -16.24 -6.21 2.60
C PRO A 120 -17.31 -6.38 3.68
N LEU A 121 -17.21 -5.57 4.74
CA LEU A 121 -18.29 -5.46 5.71
C LEU A 121 -19.57 -4.98 5.01
N ALA A 122 -20.72 -5.43 5.49
CA ALA A 122 -22.00 -4.88 5.05
C ALA A 122 -22.03 -3.35 5.29
N ALA A 123 -22.84 -2.66 4.50
CA ALA A 123 -23.08 -1.23 4.70
C ALA A 123 -23.56 -0.97 6.14
N PRO A 124 -23.19 0.17 6.75
CA PRO A 124 -23.62 0.51 8.10
C PRO A 124 -25.15 0.44 8.24
N ALA A 125 -25.63 -0.33 9.21
CA ALA A 125 -27.05 -0.45 9.53
C ALA A 125 -27.27 -0.12 11.02
N GLU A 126 -28.30 0.67 11.29
CA GLU A 126 -28.72 1.04 12.64
C GLU A 126 -29.72 0.02 13.22
N PRO A 127 -29.81 -0.16 14.55
CA PRO A 127 -29.06 0.57 15.59
C PRO A 127 -27.67 -0.02 15.86
N LEU A 128 -26.64 0.83 15.93
CA LEU A 128 -25.28 0.43 16.26
C LEU A 128 -25.06 0.30 17.77
N THR A 129 -24.31 -0.73 18.16
CA THR A 129 -23.93 -0.99 19.55
C THR A 129 -22.42 -1.12 19.68
N LEU A 130 -21.89 -0.97 20.90
CA LEU A 130 -20.48 -1.22 21.16
C LEU A 130 -20.07 -2.65 20.78
N ALA A 131 -20.97 -3.62 21.02
CA ALA A 131 -20.74 -5.02 20.68
C ALA A 131 -20.68 -5.27 19.17
N SER A 132 -21.53 -4.61 18.37
CA SER A 132 -21.48 -4.74 16.91
C SER A 132 -20.21 -4.12 16.34
N VAL A 133 -19.82 -2.94 16.83
CA VAL A 133 -18.60 -2.26 16.42
C VAL A 133 -17.34 -3.06 16.79
N ASN A 134 -17.30 -3.63 18.00
CA ASN A 134 -16.19 -4.48 18.43
C ASN A 134 -16.05 -5.73 17.54
N ARG A 135 -17.18 -6.36 17.17
CA ARG A 135 -17.20 -7.49 16.23
C ARG A 135 -16.68 -7.09 14.85
N ASP A 136 -17.11 -5.94 14.35
CA ASP A 136 -16.67 -5.43 13.05
C ASP A 136 -15.16 -5.07 13.06
N TYR A 137 -14.62 -4.62 14.20
CA TYR A 137 -13.19 -4.40 14.37
C TYR A 137 -12.39 -5.71 14.41
N GLU A 138 -12.89 -6.75 15.09
CA GLU A 138 -12.28 -8.08 15.03
C GLU A 138 -12.25 -8.62 13.60
N TYR A 139 -13.32 -8.39 12.85
CA TYR A 139 -13.37 -8.73 11.44
C TYR A 139 -12.29 -7.96 10.66
N ALA A 140 -12.15 -6.65 10.89
CA ALA A 140 -11.09 -5.83 10.28
C ALA A 140 -9.67 -6.34 10.62
N LEU A 141 -9.42 -6.78 11.85
CA LEU A 141 -8.15 -7.44 12.23
C LEU A 141 -7.93 -8.74 11.46
N GLY A 142 -8.97 -9.55 11.30
CA GLY A 142 -8.93 -10.76 10.48
C GLY A 142 -8.62 -10.47 9.01
N MET A 143 -9.26 -9.45 8.44
CA MET A 143 -8.98 -8.99 7.07
C MET A 143 -7.53 -8.51 6.94
N ASN A 144 -7.01 -7.78 7.94
CA ASN A 144 -5.63 -7.30 7.92
C ASN A 144 -4.62 -8.45 7.93
N ALA A 145 -4.82 -9.44 8.81
CA ALA A 145 -3.97 -10.63 8.85
C ALA A 145 -4.05 -11.44 7.55
N ALA A 146 -5.26 -11.65 7.02
CA ALA A 146 -5.45 -12.41 5.77
C ALA A 146 -4.84 -11.69 4.55
N SER A 147 -4.96 -10.36 4.49
CA SER A 147 -4.38 -9.58 3.40
C SER A 147 -2.86 -9.51 3.49
N TRP A 148 -2.29 -9.52 4.69
CA TRP A 148 -0.85 -9.54 4.92
C TRP A 148 -0.16 -10.74 4.27
N ASP A 149 -0.69 -11.95 4.49
CA ASP A 149 -0.13 -13.17 3.91
C ASP A 149 -0.09 -13.12 2.38
N ILE A 150 -1.16 -12.58 1.78
CA ILE A 150 -1.27 -12.39 0.34
C ILE A 150 -0.28 -11.32 -0.14
N SER A 151 -0.19 -10.18 0.55
CA SER A 151 0.72 -9.10 0.16
C SER A 151 2.18 -9.51 0.28
N MET A 152 2.55 -10.24 1.33
CA MET A 152 3.92 -10.75 1.48
C MET A 152 4.30 -11.69 0.34
N ALA A 153 3.39 -12.53 -0.13
CA ALA A 153 3.64 -13.36 -1.31
C ALA A 153 3.66 -12.55 -2.61
N ALA A 154 2.75 -11.59 -2.78
CA ALA A 154 2.73 -10.73 -3.95
C ALA A 154 3.99 -9.84 -4.07
N ASP A 155 4.51 -9.30 -2.97
CA ASP A 155 5.65 -8.39 -2.96
C ASP A 155 6.99 -9.13 -3.07
N PHE A 156 7.13 -10.23 -2.30
CA PHE A 156 8.41 -10.92 -2.10
C PHE A 156 8.48 -12.31 -2.74
N GLY A 157 7.38 -12.87 -3.25
CA GLY A 157 7.35 -14.23 -3.81
C GLY A 157 7.47 -15.33 -2.75
N LYS A 158 7.15 -15.03 -1.49
CA LYS A 158 7.21 -15.99 -0.36
C LYS A 158 6.13 -17.07 -0.48
N PRO A 159 6.31 -18.23 0.17
CA PRO A 159 5.26 -19.24 0.26
C PRO A 159 4.09 -18.69 1.08
N SER A 160 3.05 -18.19 0.41
CA SER A 160 1.70 -18.16 0.96
C SER A 160 1.10 -19.57 0.84
N LYS A 161 0.13 -19.90 1.70
CA LYS A 161 -0.71 -21.10 1.50
C LYS A 161 -1.53 -21.02 0.20
N LEU A 162 -1.67 -19.81 -0.35
CA LEU A 162 -2.34 -19.56 -1.62
C LEU A 162 -1.30 -19.42 -2.74
N PRO A 163 -1.58 -19.90 -3.97
CA PRO A 163 -0.73 -19.70 -5.13
C PRO A 163 -0.83 -18.24 -5.60
N VAL A 164 -0.20 -17.33 -4.86
CA VAL A 164 -0.21 -15.89 -5.14
C VAL A 164 0.99 -15.57 -6.05
N PRO A 165 0.77 -15.17 -7.32
CA PRO A 165 1.85 -14.75 -8.18
C PRO A 165 2.45 -13.43 -7.66
N ARG A 166 3.74 -13.21 -7.97
CA ARG A 166 4.38 -11.94 -7.68
C ARG A 166 3.66 -10.83 -8.45
N TYR A 167 3.36 -9.73 -7.76
CA TYR A 167 2.75 -8.55 -8.37
C TYR A 167 3.82 -7.70 -9.05
N ASP A 168 3.56 -7.34 -10.30
CA ASP A 168 4.47 -6.61 -11.20
C ASP A 168 3.93 -5.22 -11.61
N GLY A 169 2.78 -4.82 -11.07
CA GLY A 169 2.14 -3.55 -11.39
C GLY A 169 2.73 -2.33 -10.66
N PRO A 170 2.08 -1.16 -10.76
CA PRO A 170 2.50 0.04 -10.04
C PRO A 170 2.51 -0.22 -8.53
N ILE A 171 3.42 0.42 -7.80
CA ILE A 171 3.49 0.33 -6.34
C ILE A 171 2.15 0.77 -5.73
N LEU A 172 1.54 -0.13 -4.95
CA LEU A 172 0.31 0.11 -4.20
C LEU A 172 0.60 -0.07 -2.72
N ILE A 173 0.07 0.85 -1.91
CA ILE A 173 0.18 0.78 -0.46
C ILE A 173 -1.17 0.32 0.08
N GLY A 174 -1.18 -0.76 0.84
CA GLY A 174 -2.36 -1.26 1.53
C GLY A 174 -2.88 -0.24 2.56
N PRO A 175 -4.18 -0.28 2.90
CA PRO A 175 -4.73 0.59 3.93
C PRO A 175 -4.13 0.24 5.30
N ALA A 176 -3.78 1.28 6.07
CA ALA A 176 -3.40 1.10 7.47
C ALA A 176 -4.57 0.53 8.28
N LEU A 177 -4.28 -0.25 9.32
CA LEU A 177 -5.30 -0.77 10.21
C LEU A 177 -6.03 0.39 10.93
N PRO A 178 -7.37 0.36 11.06
CA PRO A 178 -8.11 1.38 11.78
C PRO A 178 -7.71 1.44 13.27
N PRO A 179 -7.89 2.60 13.92
CA PRO A 179 -7.65 2.75 15.35
C PRO A 179 -8.58 1.84 16.16
N LEU A 180 -8.23 1.57 17.42
CA LEU A 180 -9.09 0.79 18.32
C LEU A 180 -10.50 1.41 18.44
N PRO A 181 -11.52 0.58 18.69
CA PRO A 181 -12.89 1.06 18.86
C PRO A 181 -13.02 2.16 19.92
N PRO A 182 -13.91 3.14 19.72
CA PRO A 182 -14.15 4.20 20.70
C PRO A 182 -15.01 3.71 21.87
N LEU A 183 -15.14 4.58 22.87
CA LEU A 183 -16.06 4.41 24.02
C LEU A 183 -15.82 3.11 24.81
N GLN A 184 -14.56 2.67 24.87
CA GLN A 184 -14.18 1.44 25.55
C GLN A 184 -13.80 1.73 27.00
N ASP A 185 -14.22 0.85 27.91
CA ASP A 185 -13.67 0.81 29.25
C ASP A 185 -12.36 0.00 29.22
N VAL A 186 -11.27 0.60 29.70
CA VAL A 186 -9.96 -0.05 29.81
C VAL A 186 -9.97 -1.28 30.72
N ARG A 187 -10.97 -1.40 31.59
CA ARG A 187 -11.19 -2.55 32.47
C ARG A 187 -12.06 -3.64 31.84
N ASP A 188 -12.70 -3.38 30.69
CA ASP A 188 -13.53 -4.37 30.01
C ASP A 188 -12.63 -5.48 29.43
N PRO A 189 -12.82 -6.75 29.84
CA PRO A 189 -12.06 -7.87 29.28
C PRO A 189 -12.23 -8.01 27.76
N LYS A 190 -13.36 -7.58 27.17
CA LYS A 190 -13.55 -7.59 25.72
C LYS A 190 -12.62 -6.60 25.04
N PHE A 191 -12.51 -5.39 25.58
CA PHE A 191 -11.58 -4.40 25.05
C PHE A 191 -10.12 -4.83 25.22
N ALA A 192 -9.75 -5.39 26.38
CA ALA A 192 -8.42 -5.94 26.60
C ALA A 192 -8.07 -7.04 25.58
N ARG A 193 -9.04 -7.89 25.22
CA ARG A 193 -8.87 -8.89 24.15
C ARG A 193 -8.62 -8.22 22.80
N LEU A 194 -9.37 -7.17 22.43
CA LEU A 194 -9.13 -6.45 21.17
C LEU A 194 -7.73 -5.85 21.11
N VAL A 195 -7.30 -5.17 22.17
CA VAL A 195 -5.94 -4.62 22.29
C VAL A 195 -4.89 -5.71 22.09
N THR A 196 -5.09 -6.87 22.73
CA THR A 196 -4.19 -8.01 22.61
C THR A 196 -4.15 -8.56 21.18
N MET A 197 -5.31 -8.71 20.53
CA MET A 197 -5.37 -9.17 19.13
C MET A 197 -4.67 -8.19 18.19
N THR A 198 -4.92 -6.88 18.32
CA THR A 198 -4.25 -5.84 17.53
C THR A 198 -2.73 -5.91 17.70
N LYS A 199 -2.26 -6.05 18.95
CA LYS A 199 -0.83 -6.19 19.24
C LYS A 199 -0.24 -7.46 18.62
N ASN A 200 -0.94 -8.59 18.69
CA ASN A 200 -0.45 -9.85 18.14
C ASN A 200 -0.30 -9.79 16.62
N VAL A 201 -1.26 -9.15 15.93
CA VAL A 201 -1.17 -8.92 14.48
C VAL A 201 0.04 -8.03 14.16
N ASP A 202 0.20 -6.90 14.85
CA ASP A 202 1.34 -5.99 14.65
C ASP A 202 2.70 -6.68 14.89
N VAL A 203 2.82 -7.45 15.97
CA VAL A 203 4.04 -8.20 16.30
C VAL A 203 4.37 -9.23 15.23
N ALA A 204 3.37 -9.99 14.75
CA ALA A 204 3.57 -10.99 13.70
C ALA A 204 4.05 -10.35 12.39
N GLN A 205 3.39 -9.28 11.95
CA GLN A 205 3.76 -8.57 10.72
C GLN A 205 5.16 -7.96 10.80
N LYS A 206 5.52 -7.38 11.96
CA LYS A 206 6.88 -6.86 12.19
C LYS A 206 7.93 -7.97 12.15
N ALA A 207 7.64 -9.13 12.75
CA ALA A 207 8.53 -10.27 12.70
C ALA A 207 8.76 -10.77 11.26
N ASP A 208 7.69 -10.86 10.46
CA ASP A 208 7.79 -11.23 9.04
C ASP A 208 8.63 -10.26 8.21
N LEU A 209 8.48 -8.95 8.44
CA LEU A 209 9.29 -7.94 7.79
C LEU A 209 10.75 -8.03 8.21
N ALA A 210 11.02 -8.25 9.49
CA ALA A 210 12.38 -8.43 9.99
C ALA A 210 13.06 -9.64 9.33
N GLN A 211 12.35 -10.76 9.21
CA GLN A 211 12.84 -11.95 8.49
C GLN A 211 13.11 -11.65 7.01
N GLN A 212 12.28 -10.85 6.34
CA GLN A 212 12.54 -10.45 4.95
C GLN A 212 13.75 -9.54 4.78
N ARG A 213 13.94 -8.60 5.70
CA ARG A 213 15.13 -7.75 5.68
C ARG A 213 16.40 -8.58 5.88
N ALA A 214 16.39 -9.49 6.86
CA ALA A 214 17.51 -10.40 7.09
C ALA A 214 17.81 -11.31 5.88
N ALA A 215 16.77 -11.87 5.24
CA ALA A 215 16.94 -12.68 4.04
C ALA A 215 17.50 -11.87 2.86
N THR A 216 17.00 -10.65 2.66
CA THR A 216 17.46 -9.74 1.60
C THR A 216 18.92 -9.33 1.83
N GLU A 217 19.27 -8.98 3.07
CA GLU A 217 20.64 -8.62 3.45
C GLU A 217 21.61 -9.78 3.24
N LYS A 218 21.21 -11.00 3.59
CA LYS A 218 22.00 -12.21 3.31
C LYS A 218 22.30 -12.35 1.82
N VAL A 219 21.29 -12.28 0.96
CA VAL A 219 21.46 -12.34 -0.51
C VAL A 219 22.40 -11.23 -1.02
N LEU A 220 22.22 -10.00 -0.53
CA LEU A 220 23.07 -8.88 -0.92
C LEU A 220 24.53 -9.05 -0.44
N SER A 221 24.74 -9.62 0.75
CA SER A 221 26.06 -9.91 1.30
C SER A 221 26.77 -11.03 0.54
N GLU A 222 26.07 -12.10 0.18
CA GLU A 222 26.59 -13.19 -0.65
C GLU A 222 26.95 -12.67 -2.05
N ALA A 223 26.08 -11.86 -2.66
CA ALA A 223 26.36 -11.19 -3.93
C ALA A 223 27.57 -10.23 -3.81
N ALA A 224 27.74 -9.53 -2.68
CA ALA A 224 28.91 -8.71 -2.43
C ALA A 224 30.20 -9.54 -2.28
N ALA A 225 30.14 -10.68 -1.59
CA ALA A 225 31.27 -11.59 -1.44
C ALA A 225 31.71 -12.18 -2.78
N ILE A 226 30.77 -12.66 -3.60
CA ILE A 226 31.03 -13.15 -4.96
C ILE A 226 31.63 -12.04 -5.85
N ARG A 227 31.15 -10.81 -5.71
CA ARG A 227 31.71 -9.63 -6.41
C ARG A 227 33.15 -9.35 -5.99
N ALA A 228 33.48 -9.51 -4.72
CA ALA A 228 34.83 -9.29 -4.19
C ALA A 228 35.83 -10.36 -4.63
N THR A 229 35.41 -11.63 -4.75
CA THR A 229 36.30 -12.73 -5.18
C THR A 229 36.55 -12.75 -6.69
N ASN A 230 35.59 -12.26 -7.50
CA ASN A 230 35.67 -12.39 -8.96
C ASN A 230 36.37 -11.23 -9.69
N ASN A 231 36.98 -10.26 -8.98
CA ASN A 231 37.70 -9.12 -9.59
C ASN A 231 36.92 -8.41 -10.72
N LEU A 232 35.58 -8.38 -10.64
CA LEU A 232 34.72 -7.75 -11.64
C LEU A 232 34.76 -6.22 -11.49
N ARG A 233 35.87 -5.60 -11.89
CA ARG A 233 36.01 -4.14 -11.93
C ARG A 233 35.17 -3.56 -13.07
N GLY A 234 34.16 -2.77 -12.69
CA GLY A 234 33.75 -1.59 -13.44
C GLY A 234 32.79 -1.75 -14.62
N GLN A 235 32.60 -2.93 -15.23
CA GLN A 235 31.74 -3.06 -16.43
C GLN A 235 30.47 -3.90 -16.25
N VAL A 236 30.35 -4.66 -15.15
CA VAL A 236 29.19 -5.55 -14.88
C VAL A 236 28.16 -4.89 -13.96
N LEU A 237 28.42 -3.67 -13.46
CA LEU A 237 27.54 -2.97 -12.51
C LEU A 237 26.19 -2.58 -13.13
N ASP A 238 26.13 -2.30 -14.42
CA ASP A 238 24.88 -1.99 -15.13
C ASP A 238 24.07 -3.25 -15.48
N GLN A 239 24.64 -4.44 -15.26
CA GLN A 239 24.05 -5.72 -15.65
C GLN A 239 23.50 -6.54 -14.49
N ILE A 240 23.65 -6.10 -13.23
CA ILE A 240 23.06 -6.77 -12.07
C ILE A 240 21.86 -5.97 -11.58
N ASN A 241 20.71 -6.62 -11.52
CA ASN A 241 19.50 -6.00 -11.01
C ASN A 241 19.63 -5.83 -9.48
N PRO A 242 19.67 -4.58 -8.96
CA PRO A 242 19.87 -4.32 -7.52
C PRO A 242 18.70 -4.81 -6.66
N ARG A 243 17.58 -5.17 -7.29
CA ARG A 243 16.35 -5.65 -6.65
C ARG A 243 16.32 -7.17 -6.47
N THR A 244 17.14 -7.92 -7.20
CA THR A 244 17.17 -9.39 -7.17
C THR A 244 18.54 -9.97 -6.85
N GLY A 245 19.61 -9.17 -6.97
CA GLY A 245 20.99 -9.66 -6.82
C GLY A 245 21.45 -10.58 -7.96
N LEU A 246 20.63 -10.74 -9.01
CA LEU A 246 20.92 -11.56 -10.19
C LEU A 246 21.18 -10.67 -11.43
N PRO A 247 21.86 -11.18 -12.47
CA PRO A 247 22.01 -10.47 -13.74
C PRO A 247 20.64 -10.10 -14.36
N TYR A 248 20.55 -8.96 -15.05
CA TYR A 248 19.39 -8.66 -15.90
C TYR A 248 19.24 -9.78 -16.93
N PRO A 249 18.00 -10.25 -17.22
CA PRO A 249 17.78 -11.18 -18.31
C PRO A 249 18.37 -10.57 -19.60
N PRO A 250 19.01 -11.38 -20.46
CA PRO A 250 19.60 -10.86 -21.69
C PRO A 250 18.52 -10.12 -22.48
N PRO A 251 18.82 -8.94 -23.07
CA PRO A 251 17.85 -8.23 -23.88
C PRO A 251 17.33 -9.20 -24.94
N GLN A 252 16.01 -9.31 -25.06
CA GLN A 252 15.42 -10.08 -26.14
C GLN A 252 15.94 -9.50 -27.45
N GLN A 253 16.87 -10.21 -28.09
CA GLN A 253 17.31 -9.87 -29.43
C GLN A 253 16.08 -10.05 -30.32
N GLN A 254 15.35 -8.96 -30.56
CA GLN A 254 14.54 -8.88 -31.77
C GLN A 254 15.52 -9.08 -32.91
N THR A 255 15.50 -10.27 -33.50
CA THR A 255 16.27 -10.57 -34.70
C THR A 255 15.69 -9.67 -35.77
N GLN A 256 16.24 -8.46 -35.97
CA GLN A 256 15.93 -7.64 -37.13
C GLN A 256 16.32 -8.48 -38.34
N ARG A 257 15.31 -8.97 -39.08
CA ARG A 257 15.57 -9.71 -40.30
C ARG A 257 15.89 -8.64 -41.33
N TRP A 258 16.93 -8.87 -42.13
CA TRP A 258 17.30 -7.94 -43.18
C TRP A 258 16.92 -8.57 -44.51
N CYS A 259 16.11 -7.87 -45.28
CA CYS A 259 15.68 -8.29 -46.60
C CYS A 259 16.53 -7.54 -47.64
N MET A 260 16.94 -8.23 -48.69
CA MET A 260 17.65 -7.62 -49.82
C MET A 260 16.62 -7.13 -50.83
N MET A 261 16.54 -5.81 -51.03
CA MET A 261 15.69 -5.20 -52.05
C MET A 261 16.52 -4.18 -52.84
N GLY A 262 16.61 -4.35 -54.17
CA GLY A 262 17.30 -3.41 -55.05
C GLY A 262 18.80 -3.21 -54.78
N GLY A 263 19.49 -4.24 -54.27
CA GLY A 263 20.93 -4.15 -53.97
C GLY A 263 21.28 -3.51 -52.61
N GLY A 264 20.29 -3.09 -51.81
CA GLY A 264 20.47 -2.61 -50.44
C GLY A 264 19.82 -3.52 -49.39
N ARG A 265 20.32 -3.48 -48.15
CA ARG A 265 19.71 -4.14 -46.99
C ARG A 265 18.67 -3.21 -46.36
N VAL A 266 17.43 -3.66 -46.25
CA VAL A 266 16.34 -2.96 -45.54
C VAL A 266 15.76 -3.85 -44.44
N PRO A 267 15.31 -3.28 -43.30
CA PRO A 267 14.77 -4.06 -42.19
C PRO A 267 13.40 -4.67 -42.52
N CYS A 268 13.21 -5.91 -42.09
CA CYS A 268 11.99 -6.71 -42.10
C CYS A 268 11.94 -7.55 -40.79
#